data_AF-A0A0F9UQ07-F1
#
_entry.id   AF-A0A0F9UQ07-F1
#
_cell.length_a   1.000
_cell.length_b   1.000
_cell.length_c   1.000
_cell.angle_alpha   90.00
_cell.angle_beta   90.00
_cell.angle_gamma   90.00
#
_symmetry.space_group_name_H-M   'P 1'
#
loop_
_entity.id
_entity.type
_entity.pdbx_description
1 polymer ?
#
loop_
_entity_poly.entity_id
_entity_poly.type
_entity_poly.pdbx_seq_one_letter_code
_entity_poly.pdbx_strand_id
1 'polypeptide(L)'
;MTINLAKRIPVGKGCAYTGISRRDTMIFPNNRSFEIAIYGAYDAFGLIGPEQNGIAILDNDNLRVVLDRYSEIQTGYFGASENQVKEYLKIAAMNWEQFVEFVNNNEKTRNKI
;
A
#
# COMPACT_ATOMS: atom_id res chain seq x y z
N MET A 1 0.01 22.63 -7.15
CA MET A 1 0.51 21.31 -6.71
C MET A 1 -0.13 20.28 -7.62
N THR A 2 0.62 19.76 -8.59
CA THR A 2 0.07 18.89 -9.64
C THR A 2 0.02 17.47 -9.11
N ILE A 3 -1.18 16.98 -8.82
CA ILE A 3 -1.43 15.61 -8.42
C ILE A 3 -1.24 14.78 -9.69
N ASN A 4 -0.10 14.09 -9.82
CA ASN A 4 0.07 13.11 -10.89
C ASN A 4 -0.96 12.01 -10.66
N LEU A 5 -1.99 11.97 -11.52
CA LEU A 5 -3.02 10.94 -11.48
C LEU A 5 -2.33 9.57 -11.65
N ALA A 6 -2.30 8.81 -10.56
CA ALA A 6 -1.76 7.46 -10.49
C ALA A 6 -2.17 6.66 -11.73
N LYS A 7 -1.17 6.29 -12.55
CA LYS A 7 -1.38 5.53 -13.77
C LYS A 7 -1.89 4.14 -13.36
N ARG A 8 -3.15 3.84 -13.65
CA ARG A 8 -3.74 2.51 -13.42
C ARG A 8 -2.86 1.48 -14.13
N ILE A 9 -2.16 0.64 -13.38
CA ILE A 9 -1.39 -0.46 -13.96
C ILE A 9 -2.40 -1.56 -14.30
N PRO A 10 -2.55 -1.95 -15.57
CA PRO A 10 -3.44 -3.05 -15.93
C PRO A 10 -2.94 -4.33 -15.25
N VAL A 11 -3.86 -4.99 -14.55
CA VAL A 11 -3.63 -6.31 -13.96
C VAL A 11 -3.37 -7.30 -15.10
N GLY A 12 -2.25 -8.02 -15.04
CA GLY A 12 -1.97 -9.13 -15.96
C GLY A 12 -0.82 -8.90 -16.93
N LYS A 13 0.41 -9.16 -16.46
CA LYS A 13 1.43 -9.96 -17.16
C LYS A 13 2.35 -10.60 -16.09
N GLY A 14 1.91 -11.70 -15.48
CA GLY A 14 2.74 -12.47 -14.55
C GLY A 14 2.00 -13.52 -13.71
N CYS A 15 0.79 -13.20 -13.25
CA CYS A 15 -0.13 -14.14 -12.60
C CYS A 15 -1.53 -13.50 -12.64
N ALA A 16 -2.54 -14.22 -13.11
CA ALA A 16 -3.87 -13.64 -13.39
C ALA A 16 -4.70 -13.30 -12.13
N TYR A 17 -4.16 -13.52 -10.91
CA TYR A 17 -4.95 -13.53 -9.68
C TYR A 17 -4.35 -12.75 -8.50
N THR A 18 -3.22 -12.05 -8.70
CA THR A 18 -2.62 -11.13 -7.73
C THR A 18 -2.23 -9.83 -8.43
N GLY A 19 -2.57 -8.68 -7.85
CA GLY A 19 -2.33 -7.40 -8.50
C GLY A 19 -2.12 -6.27 -7.52
N ILE A 20 -1.27 -5.32 -7.91
CA ILE A 20 -1.23 -4.02 -7.27
C ILE A 20 -2.29 -3.16 -7.96
N SER A 21 -3.34 -2.84 -7.24
CA SER A 21 -4.45 -2.05 -7.79
C SER A 21 -4.10 -0.57 -7.93
N ARG A 22 -3.25 -0.07 -7.03
CA ARG A 22 -2.68 1.28 -7.03
C ARG A 22 -1.28 1.25 -6.44
N ARG A 23 -0.37 2.05 -7.00
CA ARG A 23 0.98 2.27 -6.51
C ARG A 23 1.38 3.70 -6.79
N ASP A 24 1.88 4.40 -5.79
CA ASP A 24 2.47 5.72 -5.94
C ASP A 24 3.78 5.79 -5.14
N THR A 25 4.69 6.63 -5.61
CA THR A 25 5.93 6.93 -4.92
C THR A 25 5.79 8.28 -4.22
N MET A 26 5.96 8.27 -2.91
CA MET A 26 5.97 9.45 -2.06
C MET A 26 7.43 9.90 -1.88
N ILE A 27 7.71 11.16 -2.17
CA ILE A 27 9.03 11.77 -1.97
C ILE A 27 8.85 12.93 -1.01
N PHE A 28 9.60 12.90 0.10
CA PHE A 28 9.52 13.91 1.16
C PHE A 28 10.68 14.92 1.10
N PRO A 29 10.57 16.09 1.75
CA PRO A 29 11.58 17.16 1.67
C PRO A 29 12.99 16.76 2.14
N ASN A 30 13.11 15.74 2.98
CA ASN A 30 14.38 15.16 3.44
C ASN A 30 14.99 14.17 2.44
N ASN A 31 14.50 14.14 1.20
CA ASN A 31 14.90 13.23 0.13
C ASN A 31 14.66 11.74 0.45
N ARG A 32 13.78 11.44 1.41
CA ARG A 32 13.32 10.07 1.66
C ARG A 32 12.25 9.67 0.66
N SER A 33 12.30 8.42 0.21
CA SER A 33 11.35 7.86 -0.74
C SER A 33 10.64 6.64 -0.17
N PHE A 34 9.31 6.63 -0.31
CA PHE A 34 8.47 5.51 0.07
C PHE A 34 7.56 5.13 -1.07
N GLU A 35 7.22 3.85 -1.16
CA GLU A 35 6.13 3.39 -2.00
C GLU A 35 4.92 3.07 -1.15
N ILE A 36 3.77 3.53 -1.60
CA ILE A 36 2.49 3.08 -1.08
C ILE A 36 1.81 2.25 -2.16
N ALA A 37 1.28 1.10 -1.77
CA ALA A 37 0.56 0.22 -2.68
C ALA A 37 -0.68 -0.38 -2.03
N ILE A 38 -1.77 -0.47 -2.79
CA ILE A 38 -2.89 -1.34 -2.43
C ILE A 38 -2.67 -2.67 -3.14
N TYR A 39 -2.35 -3.70 -2.38
CA TYR A 39 -2.09 -5.04 -2.91
C TYR A 39 -3.32 -5.94 -2.75
N GLY A 40 -3.51 -6.82 -3.75
CA GLY A 40 -4.41 -7.95 -3.65
C GLY A 40 -3.65 -9.24 -3.37
N ALA A 41 -3.96 -9.92 -2.27
CA ALA A 41 -3.38 -11.23 -1.95
C ALA A 41 -4.26 -12.36 -2.52
N TYR A 42 -3.62 -13.44 -2.99
CA TYR A 42 -4.28 -14.63 -3.54
C TYR A 42 -4.15 -15.80 -2.57
N ASP A 43 -5.24 -16.53 -2.38
CA ASP A 43 -5.26 -17.83 -1.71
C ASP A 43 -4.82 -18.93 -2.68
N ALA A 44 -3.54 -19.28 -2.63
CA ALA A 44 -2.98 -20.41 -3.36
C ALA A 44 -3.20 -21.72 -2.58
N PHE A 45 -4.42 -22.27 -2.66
CA PHE A 45 -4.77 -23.58 -2.09
C PHE A 45 -4.45 -23.72 -0.59
N GLY A 46 -4.71 -22.69 0.22
CA GLY A 46 -4.56 -22.73 1.67
C GLY A 46 -3.12 -22.60 2.18
N LEU A 47 -2.13 -22.37 1.30
CA LEU A 47 -0.74 -22.05 1.69
C LEU A 47 -0.56 -20.58 2.11
N ILE A 48 -1.41 -19.68 1.59
CA ILE A 48 -1.41 -18.24 1.86
C ILE A 48 -2.85 -17.89 2.16
N GLY A 49 -3.11 -17.36 3.37
CA GLY A 49 -4.46 -17.16 3.90
C GLY A 49 -5.39 -16.28 3.05
N PRO A 50 -6.68 -16.21 3.42
CA PRO A 50 -7.77 -15.66 2.59
C PRO A 50 -7.41 -14.27 2.08
N GLU A 51 -7.78 -13.99 0.82
CA GLU A 51 -7.57 -12.76 0.01
C GLU A 51 -7.59 -11.45 0.81
N GLN A 52 -6.51 -11.24 1.57
CA GLN A 52 -6.32 -10.18 2.54
C GLN A 52 -5.73 -9.00 1.79
N ASN A 53 -6.62 -8.26 1.15
CA ASN A 53 -6.25 -7.06 0.43
C ASN A 53 -5.94 -5.98 1.46
N GLY A 54 -4.89 -5.21 1.25
CA GLY A 54 -4.44 -4.22 2.22
C GLY A 54 -3.56 -3.15 1.59
N ILE A 55 -3.20 -2.18 2.40
CA ILE A 55 -2.22 -1.15 2.05
C ILE A 55 -0.86 -1.56 2.62
N ALA A 56 0.16 -1.47 1.78
CA ALA A 56 1.56 -1.62 2.17
C ALA A 56 2.31 -0.30 1.93
N ILE A 57 3.28 -0.05 2.82
CA ILE A 57 4.26 1.03 2.72
C ILE A 57 5.65 0.42 2.72
N LEU A 58 6.43 0.73 1.69
CA LEU A 58 7.80 0.29 1.51
C LEU A 58 8.74 1.49 1.60
N ASP A 59 9.86 1.32 2.29
CA ASP A 59 10.93 2.30 2.41
C ASP A 59 11.99 1.99 1.35
N ASN A 60 12.03 2.79 0.29
CA ASN A 60 12.90 2.56 -0.86
C ASN A 60 14.37 2.77 -0.51
N ASP A 61 14.65 3.65 0.44
CA ASP A 61 16.03 4.00 0.82
C ASP A 61 16.69 2.86 1.60
N ASN A 62 15.90 2.12 2.39
CA ASN A 62 16.37 1.01 3.23
C ASN A 62 15.91 -0.37 2.75
N LEU A 63 15.22 -0.45 1.60
CA LEU A 63 14.71 -1.69 0.99
C LEU A 63 13.91 -2.57 1.97
N ARG A 64 13.02 -1.97 2.77
CA ARG A 64 12.30 -2.66 3.84
C ARG A 64 10.79 -2.37 3.82
N VAL A 65 10.01 -3.31 4.34
CA VAL A 65 8.59 -3.13 4.59
C VAL A 65 8.41 -2.32 5.87
N VAL A 66 7.81 -1.14 5.77
CA VAL A 66 7.49 -0.29 6.92
C VAL A 66 6.23 -0.78 7.60
N LEU A 67 5.19 -0.98 6.80
CA LEU A 67 3.85 -1.29 7.23
C LEU A 67 3.19 -2.14 6.14
N ASP A 68 2.49 -3.19 6.56
CA ASP A 68 1.67 -4.04 5.68
C ASP A 68 0.31 -4.27 6.34
N ARG A 69 -0.64 -4.87 5.59
CA ARG A 69 -1.95 -5.26 6.12
C ARG A 69 -2.76 -4.12 6.76
N TYR A 70 -2.48 -2.87 6.40
CA TYR A 70 -3.28 -1.74 6.88
C TYR A 70 -4.61 -1.67 6.10
N SER A 71 -5.71 -1.43 6.82
CA SER A 71 -7.07 -1.51 6.27
C SER A 71 -7.31 -2.86 5.57
N GLU A 72 -6.80 -3.93 6.18
CA GLU A 72 -6.97 -5.29 5.69
C GLU A 72 -8.43 -5.70 5.75
N ILE A 73 -8.97 -6.09 4.59
CA ILE A 73 -10.34 -6.60 4.49
C ILE A 73 -10.37 -7.71 3.45
N GLN A 74 -11.19 -8.71 3.74
CA GLN A 74 -11.49 -9.77 2.79
C GLN A 74 -12.46 -9.23 1.72
N THR A 75 -11.92 -8.68 0.63
CA THR A 75 -12.72 -8.23 -0.52
C THR A 75 -12.64 -9.20 -1.70
N GLY A 76 -11.81 -10.23 -1.57
CA GLY A 76 -11.59 -11.24 -2.59
C GLY A 76 -11.08 -10.70 -3.92
N TYR A 77 -11.43 -11.39 -5.01
CA TYR A 77 -11.02 -11.02 -6.37
C TYR A 77 -11.60 -9.68 -6.88
N PHE A 78 -12.53 -9.03 -6.17
CA PHE A 78 -13.14 -7.77 -6.60
C PHE A 78 -12.25 -6.53 -6.44
N GLY A 79 -11.01 -6.71 -5.98
CA GLY A 79 -10.01 -5.65 -5.85
C GLY A 79 -10.19 -4.81 -4.59
N ALA A 80 -9.59 -3.61 -4.58
CA ALA A 80 -9.61 -2.71 -3.42
C ALA A 80 -11.02 -2.19 -3.11
N SER A 81 -11.44 -2.29 -1.85
CA SER A 81 -12.67 -1.64 -1.38
C SER A 81 -12.58 -0.11 -1.47
N GLU A 82 -13.72 0.57 -1.50
CA GLU A 82 -13.77 2.03 -1.43
C GLU A 82 -13.06 2.58 -0.18
N ASN A 83 -13.15 1.88 0.95
CA ASN A 83 -12.48 2.29 2.18
C ASN A 83 -10.96 2.23 2.04
N GLN A 84 -10.42 1.18 1.43
CA GLN A 84 -8.99 1.06 1.15
C GLN A 84 -8.52 2.14 0.19
N VAL A 85 -9.31 2.46 -0.84
CA VAL A 85 -8.98 3.57 -1.75
C VAL A 85 -8.98 4.90 -1.01
N LYS A 86 -9.95 5.16 -0.12
CA LYS A 86 -9.99 6.38 0.71
C LYS A 86 -8.79 6.49 1.64
N GLU A 87 -8.47 5.42 2.36
CA GLU A 87 -7.30 5.37 3.26
C GLU A 87 -5.99 5.55 2.50
N TYR A 88 -5.84 4.89 1.36
CA TYR A 88 -4.70 5.08 0.47
C TYR A 88 -4.52 6.55 0.08
N LEU A 89 -5.59 7.20 -0.37
CA LEU A 89 -5.55 8.60 -0.78
C LEU A 89 -5.22 9.54 0.38
N LYS A 90 -5.69 9.24 1.60
CA LYS A 90 -5.32 9.98 2.81
C LYS A 90 -3.82 9.88 3.07
N ILE A 91 -3.26 8.67 3.07
CA ILE A 91 -1.82 8.45 3.31
C ILE A 91 -0.98 9.13 2.22
N ALA A 92 -1.36 8.94 0.94
CA ALA A 92 -0.66 9.55 -0.19
C ALA A 92 -0.64 11.09 -0.17
N ALA A 93 -1.58 11.71 0.56
CA ALA A 93 -1.66 13.17 0.73
C ALA A 93 -0.97 13.69 2.01
N MET A 94 -0.44 12.81 2.87
CA MET A 94 0.22 13.21 4.11
C MET A 94 1.51 13.98 3.83
N ASN A 95 1.76 15.01 4.65
CA ASN A 95 3.10 15.60 4.75
C ASN A 95 4.03 14.69 5.56
N TRP A 96 5.30 15.08 5.69
CA TRP A 96 6.31 14.27 6.37
C TRP A 96 5.96 14.02 7.84
N GLU A 97 5.56 15.06 8.58
CA GLU A 97 5.22 14.93 10.01
C GLU A 97 4.04 13.97 10.22
N GLN A 98 2.97 14.15 9.46
CA GLN A 98 1.77 13.31 9.50
C GLN A 98 2.09 11.86 9.13
N PHE A 99 2.94 11.66 8.12
CA PHE A 99 3.32 10.32 7.68
C PHE A 99 4.15 9.57 8.74
N VAL A 100 5.13 10.25 9.34
CA VAL A 100 5.95 9.68 10.42
C VAL A 100 5.08 9.35 11.64
N GLU A 101 4.20 10.27 12.04
CA GLU A 101 3.28 10.05 13.15
C GLU A 101 2.34 8.86 12.88
N PHE A 102 1.75 8.82 11.68
CA PHE A 102 0.89 7.72 11.26
C PHE A 102 1.62 6.38 11.33
N VAL A 103 2.80 6.27 10.70
CA VAL A 103 3.57 5.03 10.68
C VAL A 103 4.00 4.63 12.09
N ASN A 104 4.60 5.52 12.86
CA ASN A 104 5.23 5.15 14.13
C ASN A 104 4.22 4.76 15.22
N ASN A 105 2.95 5.14 15.06
CA ASN A 105 1.84 4.80 15.95
C ASN A 105 0.89 3.71 15.40
N ASN A 106 1.09 3.23 14.18
CA ASN A 106 0.24 2.18 13.62
C ASN A 106 0.59 0.80 14.20
N GLU A 107 -0.40 0.04 14.64
CA GLU A 107 -0.21 -1.32 15.18
C GLU A 107 0.35 -2.32 14.17
N LYS A 108 0.19 -2.05 12.86
CA LYS A 108 0.70 -2.90 11.77
C LYS A 108 2.12 -2.52 11.33
N THR A 109 2.72 -1.52 11.97
CA THR A 109 4.08 -1.11 11.64
C THR A 109 5.08 -2.18 12.05
N ARG A 110 5.89 -2.60 11.09
CA ARG A 110 6.97 -3.58 11.26
C ARG A 110 8.28 -2.87 11.55
N ASN A 111 8.50 -1.72 10.92
CA ASN A 111 9.71 -0.92 11.06
C ASN A 111 9.35 0.56 11.21
N LYS A 112 9.74 1.15 12.34
CA LYS A 112 9.59 2.59 12.56
C LYS A 112 10.51 3.38 11.64
N ILE A 113 10.07 4.59 11.29
CA ILE A 113 10.78 5.55 10.44
C ILE A 113 11.40 6.63 11.31
#